data_AF-A0A1C5XIH5-F1
#
_entry.id   AF-A0A1C5XIH5-F1
#
_cell.length_a   1.000
_cell.length_b   1.000
_cell.length_c   1.000
_cell.angle_alpha   90.00
_cell.angle_beta   90.00
_cell.angle_gamma   90.00
#
_symmetry.space_group_name_H-M   'P 1'
#
loop_
_entity.id
_entity.type
_entity.pdbx_description
1 polymer ?
#
loop_
_entity_poly.entity_id
_entity_poly.type
_entity_poly.pdbx_seq_one_letter_code
_entity_poly.pdbx_strand_id
1 'polypeptide(L)'
;MKRYLEIEKVVYQELEKNCFGNKKRQGYRHLFGVSTLCIAYSQYVQLDCELCAIMGLLHDYSVYKNNTSFNHAQLSSELARKMLEESLLFENEEIDIIVQAIKNHSTKNKVHDQYSELLKMCDVLETYYHDPDCIFDEYHQKYIEKASLLLNK
;
A
#
# COMPACT_ATOMS: atom_id res chain seq x y z
N MET A 1 -4.47 -11.52 -10.51
CA MET A 1 -4.95 -10.16 -10.85
C MET A 1 -6.47 -10.01 -10.98
N LYS A 2 -7.27 -11.09 -11.08
CA LYS A 2 -8.73 -10.94 -11.17
C LYS A 2 -9.34 -10.41 -9.86
N ARG A 3 -8.84 -10.88 -8.71
CA ARG A 3 -9.33 -10.46 -7.39
C ARG A 3 -8.94 -9.01 -7.10
N TYR A 4 -7.74 -8.61 -7.53
CA TYR A 4 -7.31 -7.22 -7.48
C TYR A 4 -8.30 -6.27 -8.18
N LEU A 5 -8.76 -6.61 -9.39
CA LEU A 5 -9.68 -5.74 -10.14
C LEU A 5 -11.03 -5.54 -9.43
N GLU A 6 -11.52 -6.55 -8.71
CA GLU A 6 -12.74 -6.42 -7.90
C GLU A 6 -12.52 -5.45 -6.73
N ILE A 7 -11.39 -5.57 -6.03
CA ILE A 7 -11.02 -4.66 -4.94
C ILE A 7 -10.78 -3.23 -5.46
N GLU A 8 -10.08 -3.09 -6.58
CA GLU A 8 -9.81 -1.82 -7.26
C GLU A 8 -11.11 -1.09 -7.60
N LYS A 9 -12.09 -1.80 -8.14
CA LYS A 9 -13.41 -1.25 -8.45
C LYS A 9 -14.10 -0.70 -7.20
N VAL A 10 -14.06 -1.42 -6.08
CA VAL A 10 -14.65 -0.97 -4.81
C VAL A 10 -13.94 0.30 -4.30
N VAL A 11 -12.61 0.32 -4.29
CA VAL A 11 -11.82 1.48 -3.87
C VAL A 11 -12.10 2.68 -4.76
N TYR A 12 -12.15 2.49 -6.08
CA TYR A 12 -12.46 3.55 -7.04
C TYR A 12 -13.83 4.17 -6.77
N GLN A 13 -14.87 3.34 -6.59
CA GLN A 13 -16.23 3.80 -6.28
C GLN A 13 -16.29 4.55 -4.94
N GLU A 14 -15.54 4.10 -3.94
CA GLU A 14 -15.49 4.78 -2.66
C GLU A 14 -14.84 6.17 -2.77
N LEU A 15 -13.72 6.28 -3.48
CA LEU A 15 -13.04 7.56 -3.72
C LEU A 15 -13.91 8.52 -4.51
N GLU A 16 -14.67 8.01 -5.49
CA GLU A 16 -15.64 8.80 -6.24
C GLU A 16 -16.74 9.40 -5.36
N LYS A 17 -17.20 8.63 -4.36
CA LYS A 17 -18.30 9.01 -3.48
C LYS A 17 -17.89 9.91 -2.31
N ASN A 18 -16.74 9.64 -1.70
CA ASN A 18 -16.38 10.18 -0.39
C ASN A 18 -15.12 11.07 -0.40
N CYS A 19 -14.42 11.20 -1.52
CA CYS A 19 -13.23 12.03 -1.64
C CYS A 19 -13.42 13.12 -2.70
N PHE A 20 -12.89 14.33 -2.46
CA PHE A 20 -13.13 15.49 -3.33
C PHE A 20 -11.86 16.31 -3.60
N GLY A 21 -11.88 17.05 -4.71
CA GLY A 21 -10.86 18.02 -5.08
C GLY A 21 -9.44 17.43 -5.11
N ASN A 22 -8.47 18.21 -4.62
CA ASN A 22 -7.06 17.83 -4.63
C ASN A 22 -6.78 16.55 -3.83
N LYS A 23 -7.55 16.28 -2.78
CA LYS A 23 -7.36 15.06 -1.97
C LYS A 23 -7.75 13.80 -2.75
N LYS A 24 -8.81 13.87 -3.56
CA LYS A 24 -9.19 12.78 -4.47
C LYS A 24 -8.10 12.49 -5.50
N ARG A 25 -7.57 13.55 -6.13
CA ARG A 25 -6.44 13.43 -7.07
C ARG A 25 -5.21 12.81 -6.41
N GLN A 26 -4.89 13.22 -5.18
CA GLN A 26 -3.80 12.63 -4.40
C GLN A 26 -4.06 11.16 -4.09
N GLY A 27 -5.30 10.78 -3.73
CA GLY A 27 -5.69 9.40 -3.46
C GLY A 27 -5.53 8.49 -4.68
N TYR A 28 -6.01 8.92 -5.85
CA TYR A 28 -5.77 8.17 -7.08
C TYR A 28 -4.30 8.00 -7.39
N ARG A 29 -3.52 9.07 -7.26
CA ARG A 29 -2.10 8.99 -7.52
C ARG A 29 -1.41 8.02 -6.57
N HIS A 30 -1.58 8.23 -5.27
CA HIS A 30 -0.79 7.56 -4.24
C HIS A 30 -1.18 6.08 -4.09
N LEU A 31 -2.47 5.76 -3.91
CA LEU A 31 -2.89 4.38 -3.69
C LEU A 31 -2.57 3.48 -4.90
N PHE A 32 -2.84 3.96 -6.12
CA PHE A 32 -2.60 3.20 -7.34
C PHE A 32 -1.11 3.19 -7.72
N GLY A 33 -0.38 4.27 -7.41
CA GLY A 33 1.08 4.34 -7.57
C GLY A 33 1.79 3.32 -6.69
N VAL A 34 1.46 3.26 -5.40
CA VAL A 34 2.03 2.28 -4.47
C VAL A 34 1.64 0.85 -4.87
N SER A 35 0.39 0.61 -5.28
CA SER A 35 -0.06 -0.68 -5.84
C SER A 35 0.80 -1.11 -7.04
N THR A 36 1.04 -0.21 -7.99
CA THR A 36 1.84 -0.46 -9.20
C THR A 36 3.29 -0.78 -8.85
N LEU A 37 3.87 -0.06 -7.89
CA LEU A 37 5.22 -0.35 -7.41
C LEU A 37 5.29 -1.70 -6.70
N CYS A 38 4.29 -2.05 -5.89
CA CYS A 38 4.21 -3.36 -5.24
C CYS A 38 4.17 -4.50 -6.27
N ILE A 39 3.40 -4.34 -7.36
CA ILE A 39 3.40 -5.28 -8.50
C ILE A 39 4.82 -5.39 -9.08
N ALA A 40 5.43 -4.26 -9.45
CA ALA A 40 6.73 -4.23 -10.12
C ALA A 40 7.85 -4.86 -9.27
N TYR A 41 7.85 -4.61 -7.96
CA TYR A 41 8.89 -5.09 -7.06
C TYR A 41 8.65 -6.50 -6.51
N SER A 42 7.41 -7.01 -6.52
CA SER A 42 7.07 -8.35 -6.00
C SER A 42 7.92 -9.48 -6.61
N GLN A 43 8.22 -9.40 -7.91
CA GLN A 43 9.04 -10.39 -8.62
C GLN A 43 10.48 -10.47 -8.12
N TYR A 44 11.07 -9.35 -7.69
CA TYR A 44 12.46 -9.29 -7.20
C TYR A 44 12.60 -9.87 -5.78
N VAL A 45 11.48 -10.00 -5.06
CA VAL A 45 11.43 -10.55 -3.70
C VAL A 45 10.64 -11.86 -3.60
N GLN A 46 10.19 -12.40 -4.74
CA GLN A 46 9.46 -13.68 -4.86
C GLN A 46 8.20 -13.76 -3.97
N LEU A 47 7.43 -12.66 -3.90
CA LEU A 47 6.15 -12.60 -3.18
C LEU A 47 4.96 -12.74 -4.14
N ASP A 48 3.78 -13.08 -3.60
CA ASP A 48 2.56 -13.14 -4.39
C ASP A 48 2.20 -11.74 -4.91
N CYS A 49 2.29 -11.58 -6.23
CA CYS A 49 2.07 -10.31 -6.91
C CYS A 49 0.66 -9.73 -6.68
N GLU A 50 -0.38 -10.57 -6.57
CA GLU A 50 -1.74 -10.09 -6.40
C GLU A 50 -1.97 -9.59 -4.96
N LEU A 51 -1.46 -10.31 -3.95
CA LEU A 51 -1.49 -9.84 -2.57
C LEU A 51 -0.69 -8.54 -2.39
N CYS A 52 0.47 -8.44 -3.06
CA CYS A 52 1.27 -7.23 -3.07
C CYS A 52 0.53 -6.03 -3.67
N ALA A 53 -0.17 -6.22 -4.80
CA ALA A 53 -0.98 -5.18 -5.42
C ALA A 53 -2.09 -4.69 -4.47
N ILE A 54 -2.79 -5.63 -3.82
CA ILE A 54 -3.92 -5.32 -2.94
C ILE A 54 -3.46 -4.58 -1.68
N MET A 55 -2.39 -5.03 -1.02
CA MET A 55 -1.87 -4.32 0.16
C MET A 55 -1.41 -2.90 -0.21
N GLY A 56 -0.79 -2.72 -1.39
CA GLY A 56 -0.41 -1.40 -1.90
C GLY A 56 -1.60 -0.49 -2.18
N LEU A 57 -2.68 -1.03 -2.76
CA LEU A 57 -3.91 -0.27 -3.02
C LEU A 57 -4.63 0.14 -1.73
N LEU A 58 -4.60 -0.70 -0.70
CA LEU A 58 -5.40 -0.52 0.52
C LEU A 58 -4.67 0.15 1.69
N HIS A 59 -3.33 0.31 1.63
CA HIS A 59 -2.52 0.69 2.80
C HIS A 59 -2.94 2.00 3.48
N ASP A 60 -3.34 2.99 2.69
CA ASP A 60 -3.78 4.31 3.13
C ASP A 60 -5.25 4.61 2.82
N TYR A 61 -6.04 3.56 2.56
CA TYR A 61 -7.43 3.68 2.17
C TYR A 61 -8.26 4.51 3.17
N SER A 62 -8.00 4.37 4.48
CA SER A 62 -8.72 5.16 5.50
C SER A 62 -8.47 6.66 5.38
N VAL A 63 -7.29 7.07 4.87
CA VAL A 63 -6.92 8.50 4.74
C VAL A 63 -7.86 9.21 3.77
N TYR A 64 -8.16 8.54 2.67
CA TYR A 64 -8.97 9.09 1.60
C TYR A 64 -10.47 8.87 1.82
N LYS A 65 -10.84 7.79 2.53
CA LYS A 65 -12.23 7.53 2.97
C LYS A 65 -12.68 8.48 4.09
N ASN A 66 -11.85 8.66 5.12
CA ASN A 66 -12.22 9.39 6.34
C ASN A 66 -11.70 10.83 6.38
N ASN A 67 -10.94 11.23 5.35
CA ASN A 67 -10.33 12.55 5.26
C ASN A 67 -9.34 12.87 6.42
N THR A 68 -8.74 11.87 7.08
CA THR A 68 -7.79 12.05 8.19
C THR A 68 -6.65 11.03 8.13
N SER A 69 -5.42 11.44 8.48
CA SER A 69 -4.26 10.54 8.60
C SER A 69 -4.04 10.02 10.02
N PHE A 70 -4.88 10.39 10.98
CA PHE A 70 -4.76 9.90 12.35
C PHE A 70 -4.97 8.39 12.42
N ASN A 71 -3.97 7.67 12.93
CA ASN A 71 -3.99 6.20 13.07
C ASN A 71 -4.28 5.44 11.75
N HIS A 72 -3.86 6.01 10.61
CA HIS A 72 -4.24 5.52 9.28
C HIS A 72 -3.85 4.07 9.01
N ALA A 73 -2.69 3.61 9.47
CA ALA A 73 -2.26 2.23 9.25
C ALA A 73 -3.19 1.22 9.94
N GLN A 74 -3.57 1.47 11.19
CA GLN A 74 -4.50 0.60 11.92
C GLN A 74 -5.90 0.64 11.28
N LEU A 75 -6.43 1.84 11.01
CA LEU A 75 -7.76 2.00 10.42
C LEU A 75 -7.86 1.41 9.01
N SER A 76 -6.83 1.59 8.18
CA SER A 76 -6.78 1.00 6.84
C SER A 76 -6.67 -0.52 6.92
N SER A 77 -5.95 -1.07 7.90
CA SER A 77 -5.87 -2.53 8.11
C SER A 77 -7.24 -3.13 8.49
N GLU A 78 -8.02 -2.45 9.33
CA GLU A 78 -9.36 -2.88 9.73
C GLU A 78 -10.36 -2.79 8.57
N LEU A 79 -10.31 -1.69 7.80
CA LEU A 79 -11.12 -1.52 6.59
C LEU A 79 -10.76 -2.56 5.51
N ALA A 80 -9.48 -2.85 5.34
CA ALA A 80 -9.00 -3.87 4.41
C ALA A 80 -9.51 -5.25 4.80
N ARG A 81 -9.37 -5.64 6.08
CA ARG A 81 -9.91 -6.92 6.59
C ARG A 81 -11.39 -7.07 6.23
N LYS A 82 -12.19 -6.09 6.62
CA LYS A 82 -13.63 -6.09 6.37
C LYS A 82 -13.94 -6.24 4.88
N MET A 83 -13.29 -5.45 4.02
CA MET A 83 -13.51 -5.47 2.57
C MET A 83 -13.17 -6.83 1.96
N LEU A 84 -12.06 -7.44 2.39
CA LEU A 84 -11.60 -8.72 1.84
C LEU A 84 -12.48 -9.89 2.33
N GLU A 85 -12.88 -9.89 3.61
CA GLU A 85 -13.83 -10.86 4.17
C GLU A 85 -15.20 -10.78 3.47
N GLU A 86 -15.73 -9.57 3.26
CA GLU A 86 -17.01 -9.36 2.57
C GLU A 86 -16.97 -9.77 1.09
N SER A 87 -15.78 -9.76 0.46
CA SER A 87 -15.63 -10.16 -0.94
C SER A 87 -15.79 -11.68 -1.16
N LEU A 88 -15.50 -12.50 -0.14
CA LEU A 88 -15.45 -13.96 -0.23
C LEU A 88 -14.47 -14.48 -1.31
N LEU A 89 -13.46 -13.70 -1.68
CA LEU A 89 -12.48 -14.03 -2.74
C LEU A 89 -11.11 -14.48 -2.20
N PHE A 90 -10.91 -14.41 -0.89
CA PHE A 90 -9.61 -14.61 -0.24
C PHE A 90 -9.72 -15.59 0.91
N GLU A 91 -8.67 -16.38 1.08
CA GLU A 91 -8.49 -17.21 2.27
C GLU A 91 -8.09 -16.34 3.47
N ASN A 92 -8.36 -16.82 4.68
CA ASN A 92 -8.05 -16.08 5.90
C ASN A 92 -6.56 -15.76 6.03
N GLU A 93 -5.69 -16.69 5.60
CA GLU A 93 -4.24 -16.51 5.60
C GLU A 93 -3.80 -15.38 4.66
N GLU A 94 -4.44 -15.25 3.49
CA GLU A 94 -4.17 -14.16 2.55
C GLU A 94 -4.60 -12.80 3.12
N ILE A 95 -5.76 -12.77 3.78
CA ILE A 95 -6.27 -11.57 4.46
C ILE A 95 -5.31 -11.16 5.57
N ASP A 96 -4.85 -12.10 6.40
CA ASP A 96 -3.93 -11.84 7.49
C ASP A 96 -2.60 -11.27 7.00
N ILE A 97 -2.05 -11.79 5.89
CA ILE A 97 -0.85 -11.26 5.24
C ILE A 97 -1.06 -9.78 4.85
N ILE A 98 -2.14 -9.48 4.13
CA ILE A 98 -2.42 -8.11 3.66
C ILE A 98 -2.61 -7.16 4.85
N VAL A 99 -3.43 -7.55 5.82
CA VAL A 99 -3.77 -6.72 6.99
C VAL A 99 -2.54 -6.47 7.85
N GLN A 100 -1.69 -7.47 8.04
CA GLN A 100 -0.45 -7.32 8.81
C GLN A 100 0.54 -6.37 8.13
N ALA A 101 0.69 -6.46 6.81
CA ALA A 101 1.53 -5.54 6.03
C ALA A 101 1.04 -4.10 6.16
N ILE A 102 -0.27 -3.88 5.98
CA ILE A 102 -0.89 -2.56 6.12
C ILE A 102 -0.72 -2.03 7.54
N LYS A 103 -0.93 -2.84 8.58
CA LYS A 103 -0.76 -2.38 9.96
C LYS A 103 0.67 -1.92 10.26
N ASN A 104 1.65 -2.56 9.64
CA ASN A 104 3.07 -2.33 9.88
C ASN A 104 3.68 -1.19 9.05
N HIS A 105 3.03 -0.74 7.96
CA HIS A 105 3.68 0.09 6.94
C HIS A 105 4.12 1.49 7.43
N SER A 106 3.47 2.03 8.46
CA SER A 106 3.85 3.33 9.04
C SER A 106 5.05 3.22 9.99
N THR A 107 5.37 2.01 10.49
CA THR A 107 6.46 1.78 11.44
C THR A 107 7.78 1.48 10.71
N LYS A 108 8.32 2.50 10.06
CA LYS A 108 9.52 2.41 9.19
C LYS A 108 10.83 2.23 9.96
N ASN A 109 10.83 2.49 11.27
CA ASN A 109 11.99 2.30 12.15
C ASN A 109 12.17 0.87 12.69
N LYS A 110 11.28 -0.07 12.31
CA LYS A 110 11.39 -1.49 12.67
C LYS A 110 11.33 -2.35 11.42
N VAL A 111 12.06 -3.46 11.43
CA VAL A 111 11.98 -4.47 10.37
C VAL A 111 10.86 -5.45 10.70
N HIS A 112 10.01 -5.77 9.72
CA HIS A 112 8.92 -6.75 9.81
C HIS A 112 9.09 -7.87 8.77
N ASP A 113 8.00 -8.58 8.47
CA ASP A 113 7.95 -9.62 7.43
C ASP A 113 8.16 -9.06 6.02
N GLN A 114 8.37 -9.95 5.05
CA GLN A 114 8.72 -9.56 3.68
C GLN A 114 7.63 -8.74 2.98
N TYR A 115 6.34 -9.00 3.22
CA TYR A 115 5.25 -8.22 2.64
C TYR A 115 5.21 -6.81 3.25
N SER A 116 5.32 -6.71 4.57
CA SER A 116 5.45 -5.43 5.28
C SER A 116 6.62 -4.60 4.75
N GLU A 117 7.78 -5.23 4.56
CA GLU A 117 8.99 -4.55 4.10
C GLU A 117 8.94 -4.14 2.63
N LEU A 118 8.25 -4.90 1.78
CA LEU A 118 7.98 -4.51 0.40
C LEU A 118 7.03 -3.30 0.35
N LEU A 119 5.94 -3.34 1.13
CA LEU A 119 4.95 -2.26 1.17
C LEU A 119 5.56 -0.94 1.62
N LYS A 120 6.32 -0.95 2.72
CA LYS A 120 7.04 0.25 3.21
C LYS A 120 7.96 0.84 2.16
N MET A 121 8.68 -0.02 1.44
CA MET A 121 9.58 0.41 0.39
C MET A 121 8.81 1.10 -0.73
N CYS A 122 7.72 0.48 -1.21
CA CYS A 122 6.93 1.02 -2.31
C CYS A 122 6.22 2.34 -1.93
N ASP A 123 5.75 2.45 -0.69
CA ASP A 123 5.19 3.69 -0.12
C ASP A 123 6.21 4.85 -0.14
N VAL A 124 7.43 4.60 0.33
CA VAL A 124 8.52 5.59 0.27
C VAL A 124 8.88 5.97 -1.17
N LEU A 125 9.00 4.97 -2.05
CA LEU A 125 9.37 5.19 -3.45
C LEU A 125 8.32 6.00 -4.22
N GLU A 126 7.03 5.77 -3.97
CA GLU A 126 5.96 6.54 -4.63
C GLU A 126 6.08 8.04 -4.30
N THR A 127 6.35 8.33 -3.03
CA THR A 127 6.60 9.71 -2.57
C THR A 127 7.88 10.27 -3.20
N TYR A 128 8.99 9.52 -3.18
CA TYR A 128 10.26 9.95 -3.74
C TYR A 128 10.19 10.25 -5.25
N TYR A 129 9.53 9.40 -6.04
CA TYR A 129 9.42 9.62 -7.49
C TYR A 129 8.49 10.78 -7.85
N HIS A 130 7.54 11.13 -6.99
CA HIS A 130 6.66 12.26 -7.21
C HIS A 130 7.23 13.58 -6.70
N ASP A 131 7.98 13.54 -5.59
CA ASP A 131 8.64 14.68 -4.99
C ASP A 131 10.11 14.35 -4.68
N PRO A 132 11.00 14.42 -5.68
CA PRO A 132 12.41 14.07 -5.50
C PRO A 132 13.16 14.98 -4.52
N ASP A 133 12.62 16.18 -4.25
CA ASP A 133 13.18 17.15 -3.31
C ASP A 133 12.69 16.91 -1.87
N CYS A 134 11.83 15.89 -1.65
CA CYS A 134 11.33 15.53 -0.33
C CYS A 134 12.48 15.16 0.63
N ILE A 135 12.47 15.78 1.81
CA ILE A 135 13.45 15.50 2.86
C ILE A 135 13.01 14.27 3.65
N PHE A 136 13.66 13.14 3.39
CA PHE A 136 13.45 11.89 4.12
C PHE A 136 14.36 11.76 5.34
N ASP A 137 13.83 11.17 6.41
CA ASP A 137 14.63 10.72 7.55
C ASP A 137 15.49 9.49 7.20
N GLU A 138 16.35 9.09 8.14
CA GLU A 138 17.26 7.95 7.96
C GLU A 138 16.54 6.62 7.68
N TYR A 139 15.29 6.44 8.13
CA TYR A 139 14.55 5.20 7.95
C TYR A 139 13.95 5.11 6.55
N HIS A 140 13.45 6.23 6.03
CA HIS A 140 12.95 6.30 4.66
C HIS A 140 14.08 6.20 3.64
N GLN A 141 15.23 6.85 3.88
CA GLN A 141 16.39 6.77 2.98
C GLN A 141 16.88 5.33 2.78
N LYS A 142 16.88 4.51 3.85
CA LYS A 142 17.22 3.08 3.75
C LYS A 142 16.35 2.31 2.77
N TYR A 143 15.07 2.68 2.60
CA TYR A 143 14.19 2.03 1.62
C TYR A 143 14.52 2.43 0.18
N ILE A 144 14.98 3.66 -0.07
CA ILE A 144 15.43 4.12 -1.40
C ILE A 144 16.71 3.37 -1.81
N GLU A 145 17.66 3.23 -0.88
CA GLU A 145 18.88 2.45 -1.09
C GLU A 145 18.57 0.97 -1.35
N LYS A 146 17.66 0.38 -0.55
CA LYS A 146 17.22 -1.01 -0.70
C LYS A 146 16.61 -1.27 -2.08
N ALA A 147 15.78 -0.36 -2.59
CA ALA A 147 15.20 -0.47 -3.91
C ALA A 147 16.27 -0.46 -5.01
N SER A 148 17.26 0.42 -4.89
CA SER A 148 18.39 0.48 -5.83
C SER A 148 19.21 -0.81 -5.84
N LEU A 149 19.42 -1.43 -4.68
CA LEU A 149 20.11 -2.72 -4.57
C LEU A 149 19.33 -3.88 -5.19
N LEU A 150 17.99 -3.85 -5.15
CA LEU A 150 17.15 -4.88 -5.78
C LEU A 150 17.23 -4.84 -7.31
N LEU A 151 17.30 -3.66 -7.90
CA LEU A 151 17.36 -3.49 -9.37
C LEU A 151 18.73 -3.84 -9.97
N ASN A 152 19.78 -3.89 -9.17
CA ASN A 152 21.15 -4.19 -9.60
C ASN A 152 21.54 -5.68 -9.45
N LYS A 153 20.57 -6.55 -9.12
CA LYS A 153 20.75 -8.00 -9.04
C LYS A 153 20.20 -8.69 -10.28
#